data_AF-A0A0B2W644-F1
#
_entry.id   AF-A0A0B2W644-F1
#
_cell.length_a   1.000
_cell.length_b   1.000
_cell.length_c   1.000
_cell.angle_alpha   90.00
_cell.angle_beta   90.00
_cell.angle_gamma   90.00
#
_symmetry.space_group_name_H-M   'P 1'
#
loop_
_entity.id
_entity.type
_entity.pdbx_description
1 polymer ?
#
loop_
_entity_poly.entity_id
_entity_poly.type
_entity_poly.pdbx_seq_one_letter_code
_entity_poly.pdbx_strand_id
1 'polypeptide(L)'
;MTDIVPVVVPKTKEERDKVKDRYVEDINDQYAYLDFRLLIPSCMFAALSVLVLLWAISLSYYFDAERFRTNNITAWLNVTEWAERACNMTFNDIPEHWLPSVLRIFELSVQGNVLFRIAAIVPIAIRLFHSYITKATNTLEKANNNPIYRLCNTAAPYLLLAELSSCALFSIITIRFDFPEFHRTAMFAFVISGTLHMLAHTATSLWKVTNDQKAIDQLSSAVKVVSFIGFGFAAPQFLNFQQKFIDFPNCHSYVPPFHAICEYLMFICNGGFHLTTLIDNRHASGFILRVKNCILNALDGLEIKSQSILSSKIEVGMLSAYRIWRM
;
A
#
# COMPACT_ATOMS: atom_id res chain seq x y z
N MET A 1 13.89 46.55 31.59
CA MET A 1 14.52 45.69 32.61
C MET A 1 13.81 44.36 32.52
N THR A 2 14.40 43.41 31.78
CA THR A 2 13.83 42.07 31.57
C THR A 2 14.13 41.23 32.81
N ASP A 3 13.08 40.83 33.53
CA ASP A 3 13.20 39.90 34.65
C ASP A 3 13.81 38.59 34.16
N ILE A 4 15.02 38.29 34.62
CA ILE A 4 15.67 37.00 34.39
C ILE A 4 15.03 36.03 35.37
N VAL A 5 14.02 35.30 34.90
CA VAL A 5 13.44 34.19 35.65
C VAL A 5 14.48 33.07 35.67
N PRO A 6 14.99 32.65 36.85
CA PRO A 6 15.97 31.58 36.92
C PRO A 6 15.33 30.29 36.41
N VAL A 7 16.04 29.59 35.52
CA VAL A 7 15.63 28.25 35.05
C VAL A 7 15.74 27.29 36.23
N VAL A 8 14.61 27.00 36.86
CA VAL A 8 14.52 26.04 37.97
C VAL A 8 14.55 24.64 37.38
N VAL A 9 15.63 23.91 37.63
CA VAL A 9 15.74 22.48 37.28
C VAL A 9 14.92 21.69 38.31
N PRO A 10 13.80 21.05 37.91
CA PRO A 10 12.93 20.36 38.86
C PRO A 10 13.64 19.11 39.40
N LYS A 11 13.59 18.94 40.73
CA LYS A 11 14.27 17.81 41.41
C LYS A 11 13.39 16.57 41.50
N THR A 12 12.07 16.72 41.27
CA THR A 12 11.09 15.63 41.38
C THR A 12 10.18 15.56 40.15
N LYS A 13 9.63 14.36 39.90
CA LYS A 13 8.77 14.09 38.73
C LYS A 13 7.49 14.94 38.74
N GLU A 14 6.84 15.05 39.89
CA GLU A 14 5.60 15.84 40.05
C GLU A 14 5.82 17.34 39.84
N GLU A 15 6.98 17.85 40.26
CA GLU A 15 7.35 19.25 40.07
C GLU A 15 7.66 19.56 38.60
N ARG A 16 8.32 18.63 37.89
CA ARG A 16 8.53 18.74 36.45
C ARG A 16 7.22 18.70 35.67
N ASP A 17 6.30 17.81 36.04
CA ASP A 17 5.03 17.67 35.33
C ASP A 17 4.15 18.93 35.55
N LYS A 18 4.16 19.52 36.76
CA LYS A 18 3.55 20.83 37.04
C LYS A 18 4.19 22.01 36.30
N VAL A 19 5.50 21.94 36.05
CA VAL A 19 6.23 22.95 35.26
C VAL A 19 5.88 22.78 33.77
N LYS A 20 5.87 21.54 33.25
CA LYS A 20 5.49 21.21 31.88
C LYS A 20 4.04 21.59 31.55
N ASP A 21 3.11 21.43 32.48
CA ASP A 21 1.70 21.85 32.30
C ASP A 21 1.54 23.36 31.99
N ARG A 22 2.53 24.19 32.36
CA ARG A 22 2.52 25.64 32.07
C ARG A 22 3.20 26.02 30.76
N TYR A 23 3.91 25.09 30.12
CA TYR A 23 4.59 25.32 28.85
C TYR A 23 3.91 24.49 27.77
N VAL A 24 3.29 25.15 26.81
CA VAL A 24 2.91 24.52 25.54
C VAL A 24 4.22 24.14 24.86
N GLU A 25 4.45 22.85 24.59
CA GLU A 25 5.57 22.43 23.76
C GLU A 25 5.47 23.17 22.44
N ASP A 26 6.45 24.02 22.15
CA ASP A 26 6.53 24.74 20.89
C ASP A 26 6.85 23.70 19.82
N ILE A 27 5.79 23.15 19.21
CA ILE A 27 5.88 22.30 18.02
C ILE A 27 6.28 23.24 16.89
N ASN A 28 7.56 23.57 16.86
CA ASN A 28 8.17 24.45 15.87
C ASN A 28 8.34 23.68 14.55
N ASP A 29 7.22 23.22 13.99
CA ASP A 29 7.13 22.53 12.69
C ASP A 29 7.71 23.39 11.56
N GLN A 30 7.76 24.72 11.75
CA GLN A 30 8.32 25.68 10.80
C GLN A 30 9.87 25.64 10.71
N TYR A 31 10.57 25.17 11.74
CA TYR A 31 12.04 25.06 11.77
C TYR A 31 12.55 23.62 11.58
N ALA A 32 11.65 22.68 11.31
CA ALA A 32 12.00 21.34 10.88
C ALA A 32 12.67 21.41 9.51
N TYR A 33 14.01 21.29 9.48
CA TYR A 33 14.84 21.31 8.26
C TYR A 33 14.49 20.26 7.19
N LEU A 34 13.51 19.38 7.43
CA LEU A 34 13.09 18.26 6.56
C LEU A 34 11.54 18.16 6.49
N ASP A 35 10.84 19.24 6.15
CA ASP A 35 9.43 19.18 5.70
C ASP A 35 9.37 18.61 4.28
N PHE A 36 9.55 17.29 4.15
CA PHE A 36 9.32 16.63 2.87
C PHE A 36 7.82 16.57 2.62
N ARG A 37 7.33 17.45 1.75
CA ARG A 37 5.99 17.37 1.17
C ARG A 37 5.88 16.14 0.27
N LEU A 38 5.82 14.96 0.88
CA LEU A 38 5.72 13.64 0.24
C LEU A 38 4.48 13.50 -0.62
N LEU A 39 3.46 14.35 -0.41
CA LEU A 39 2.23 14.35 -1.19
C LEU A 39 2.47 14.69 -2.68
N ILE A 40 3.35 15.66 -2.97
CA ILE A 40 3.60 16.11 -4.36
C ILE A 40 4.26 15.02 -5.20
N PRO A 41 5.43 14.46 -4.83
CA PRO A 41 6.06 13.40 -5.62
C PRO A 41 5.13 12.17 -5.71
N SER A 42 4.44 11.84 -4.63
CA SER A 42 3.49 10.72 -4.61
C SER A 42 2.31 10.89 -5.56
N CYS A 43 1.75 12.09 -5.63
CA CYS A 43 0.70 12.43 -6.60
C CYS A 43 1.24 12.33 -8.03
N MET A 44 2.45 12.83 -8.29
CA MET A 44 3.09 12.71 -9.61
C MET A 44 3.30 11.26 -10.03
N PHE A 45 3.81 10.41 -9.14
CA PHE A 45 4.02 8.99 -9.42
C PHE A 45 2.70 8.23 -9.61
N ALA A 46 1.66 8.55 -8.84
CA ALA A 46 0.34 7.97 -9.02
C ALA A 46 -0.29 8.39 -10.36
N ALA A 47 -0.21 9.67 -10.70
CA ALA A 47 -0.69 10.18 -11.99
C ALA A 47 0.06 9.54 -13.15
N LEU A 48 1.39 9.46 -13.06
CA LEU A 48 2.23 8.80 -14.08
C LEU A 48 1.85 7.32 -14.23
N SER A 49 1.67 6.58 -13.13
CA SER A 49 1.26 5.17 -13.16
C SER A 49 -0.09 4.97 -13.86
N VAL A 50 -1.08 5.82 -13.56
CA VAL A 50 -2.39 5.78 -14.21
C VAL A 50 -2.27 6.12 -15.70
N LEU A 51 -1.50 7.16 -16.06
CA LEU A 51 -1.28 7.55 -17.45
C LEU A 51 -0.58 6.44 -18.25
N VAL A 52 0.44 5.80 -17.69
CA VAL A 52 1.14 4.67 -18.33
C VAL A 52 0.19 3.49 -18.52
N LEU A 53 -0.68 3.20 -17.55
CA LEU A 53 -1.67 2.13 -17.69
C LEU A 53 -2.70 2.44 -18.79
N LEU A 54 -3.24 3.66 -18.83
CA LEU A 54 -4.18 4.09 -19.88
C LEU A 54 -3.53 4.06 -21.27
N TRP A 55 -2.26 4.46 -21.35
CA TRP A 55 -1.46 4.37 -22.56
C TRP A 55 -1.27 2.90 -22.99
N ALA A 56 -0.97 2.02 -22.03
CA ALA A 56 -0.83 0.59 -22.28
C ALA A 56 -2.13 0.02 -22.88
N ILE A 57 -3.29 0.32 -22.28
CA ILE A 57 -4.60 -0.14 -22.77
C ILE A 57 -4.85 0.37 -24.19
N SER A 58 -4.70 1.69 -24.40
CA SER A 58 -4.98 2.33 -25.69
C SER A 58 -4.11 1.79 -26.82
N LEU A 59 -2.80 1.70 -26.58
CA LEU A 59 -1.84 1.21 -27.55
C LEU A 59 -2.06 -0.28 -27.86
N SER A 60 -2.38 -1.07 -26.84
CA SER A 60 -2.62 -2.50 -27.02
C SER A 60 -3.92 -2.76 -27.76
N TYR A 61 -4.96 -1.97 -27.52
CA TYR A 61 -6.20 -2.02 -28.28
C TYR A 61 -5.98 -1.63 -29.75
N TYR A 62 -5.19 -0.59 -30.02
CA TYR A 62 -4.83 -0.18 -31.37
C TYR A 62 -4.15 -1.33 -32.15
N PHE A 63 -3.14 -1.97 -31.53
CA PHE A 63 -2.46 -3.10 -32.16
C PHE A 63 -3.36 -4.34 -32.30
N ASP A 64 -4.29 -4.53 -31.37
CA ASP A 64 -5.26 -5.62 -31.47
C ASP A 64 -6.22 -5.39 -32.65
N ALA A 65 -6.79 -4.20 -32.79
CA ALA A 65 -7.65 -3.83 -33.91
C ALA A 65 -6.93 -3.98 -35.26
N GLU A 66 -5.64 -3.61 -35.33
CA GLU A 66 -4.84 -3.78 -36.54
C GLU A 66 -4.65 -5.26 -36.93
N ARG A 67 -4.51 -6.16 -35.95
CA ARG A 67 -4.46 -7.61 -36.20
C ARG A 67 -5.75 -8.14 -36.81
N PHE A 68 -6.90 -7.71 -36.28
CA PHE A 68 -8.20 -8.08 -36.83
C PHE A 68 -8.36 -7.58 -38.27
N ARG A 69 -7.92 -6.33 -38.55
CA ARG A 69 -8.00 -5.76 -39.90
C ARG A 69 -7.13 -6.51 -40.91
N THR A 70 -5.93 -6.93 -40.49
CA THR A 70 -4.95 -7.56 -41.38
C THR A 70 -5.07 -9.08 -41.44
N ASN A 71 -5.90 -9.70 -40.58
CA ASN A 71 -5.99 -11.14 -40.38
C ASN A 71 -4.62 -11.83 -40.20
N ASN A 72 -3.65 -11.07 -39.68
CA ASN A 72 -2.29 -11.53 -39.54
C ASN A 72 -1.96 -11.75 -38.07
N ILE A 73 -1.49 -12.96 -37.76
CA ILE A 73 -0.96 -13.27 -36.44
C ILE A 73 0.38 -12.51 -36.32
N THR A 74 0.57 -11.77 -35.25
CA THR A 74 1.80 -11.01 -35.02
C THR A 74 3.02 -11.91 -35.18
N ALA A 75 4.02 -11.45 -35.94
CA ALA A 75 5.19 -12.24 -36.31
C ALA A 75 5.87 -12.93 -35.11
N TRP A 76 5.91 -12.27 -33.94
CA TRP A 76 6.50 -12.84 -32.74
C TRP A 76 5.71 -14.04 -32.16
N LEU A 77 4.38 -14.08 -32.33
CA LEU A 77 3.51 -15.21 -31.96
C LEU A 77 3.68 -16.39 -32.93
N ASN A 78 4.08 -16.09 -34.17
CA ASN A 78 4.35 -17.08 -35.21
C ASN A 78 5.73 -17.73 -35.03
N VAL A 79 6.73 -16.96 -34.61
CA VAL A 79 8.12 -17.42 -34.37
C VAL A 79 8.20 -18.51 -33.29
N THR A 80 7.25 -18.56 -32.36
CA THR A 80 7.25 -19.56 -31.29
C THR A 80 6.45 -20.82 -31.59
N GLU A 81 5.90 -20.95 -32.81
CA GLU A 81 4.98 -22.03 -33.24
C GLU A 81 3.77 -22.24 -32.30
N TRP A 82 3.60 -21.36 -31.32
CA TRP A 82 2.56 -21.46 -30.31
C TRP A 82 1.19 -21.23 -30.94
N ALA A 83 1.13 -20.29 -31.89
CA ALA A 83 -0.07 -20.00 -32.65
C ALA A 83 -0.59 -21.24 -33.41
N GLU A 84 0.30 -22.02 -34.02
CA GLU A 84 -0.07 -23.22 -34.76
C GLU A 84 -0.54 -24.37 -33.85
N ARG A 85 -0.04 -24.43 -32.61
CA ARG A 85 -0.37 -25.51 -31.65
C ARG A 85 -1.61 -25.22 -30.78
N ALA A 86 -1.90 -23.95 -30.50
CA ALA A 86 -2.92 -23.56 -29.51
C ALA A 86 -4.12 -22.81 -30.12
N CYS A 87 -4.01 -22.24 -31.32
CA CYS A 87 -5.11 -21.49 -31.94
C CYS A 87 -6.12 -22.42 -32.62
N ASN A 88 -7.12 -22.87 -31.86
CA ASN A 88 -8.21 -23.68 -32.41
C ASN A 88 -9.37 -22.85 -33.00
N MET A 89 -9.39 -21.53 -32.79
CA MET A 89 -10.45 -20.62 -33.26
C MET A 89 -9.90 -19.58 -34.23
N THR A 90 -10.61 -19.35 -35.33
CA THR A 90 -10.28 -18.29 -36.30
C THR A 90 -10.89 -16.96 -35.85
N PHE A 91 -10.31 -15.82 -36.27
CA PHE A 91 -10.81 -14.49 -35.88
C PHE A 91 -12.27 -14.21 -36.29
N ASN A 92 -12.80 -14.98 -37.26
CA ASN A 92 -14.18 -14.87 -37.73
C ASN A 92 -15.20 -15.52 -36.78
N ASP A 93 -14.77 -16.34 -35.83
CA ASP A 93 -15.65 -17.08 -34.92
C ASP A 93 -15.99 -16.30 -33.63
N ILE A 94 -15.50 -15.06 -33.50
CA ILE A 94 -15.68 -14.25 -32.30
C ILE A 94 -17.04 -13.52 -32.35
N PRO A 95 -17.92 -13.74 -31.37
CA PRO A 95 -19.21 -13.05 -31.33
C PRO A 95 -19.05 -11.53 -31.16
N GLU A 96 -19.83 -10.75 -31.92
CA GLU A 96 -19.77 -9.28 -31.92
C GLU A 96 -20.01 -8.63 -30.54
N HIS A 97 -20.74 -9.31 -29.65
CA HIS A 97 -21.05 -8.81 -28.32
C HIS A 97 -19.92 -9.03 -27.30
N TRP A 98 -18.81 -9.70 -27.66
CA TRP A 98 -17.71 -9.94 -26.73
C TRP A 98 -16.88 -8.68 -26.50
N LEU A 99 -16.31 -8.57 -25.30
CA LEU A 99 -15.52 -7.41 -24.89
C LEU A 99 -14.04 -7.79 -24.74
N PRO A 100 -13.11 -6.85 -25.00
CA PRO A 100 -11.68 -7.11 -24.90
C PRO A 100 -11.20 -7.26 -23.45
N SER A 101 -10.62 -8.40 -23.07
CA SER A 101 -9.95 -8.56 -21.76
C SER A 101 -8.62 -7.80 -21.75
N VAL A 102 -8.40 -6.92 -20.76
CA VAL A 102 -7.22 -6.05 -20.69
C VAL A 102 -5.93 -6.87 -20.55
N LEU A 103 -5.92 -7.85 -19.65
CA LEU A 103 -4.78 -8.75 -19.41
C LEU A 103 -4.46 -9.59 -20.64
N ARG A 104 -5.48 -10.11 -21.33
CA ARG A 104 -5.26 -10.87 -22.56
C ARG A 104 -4.70 -10.00 -23.68
N ILE A 105 -5.18 -8.75 -23.83
CA ILE A 105 -4.58 -7.81 -24.80
C ILE A 105 -3.12 -7.53 -24.42
N PHE A 106 -2.81 -7.30 -23.15
CA PHE A 106 -1.42 -7.08 -22.70
C PHE A 106 -0.52 -8.28 -22.95
N GLU A 107 -1.03 -9.50 -22.81
CA GLU A 107 -0.28 -10.70 -23.15
C GLU A 107 -0.02 -10.81 -24.65
N LEU A 108 -1.01 -10.43 -25.46
CA LEU A 108 -0.91 -10.44 -26.92
C LEU A 108 -0.14 -9.22 -27.48
N SER A 109 0.13 -8.18 -26.71
CA SER A 109 0.81 -6.96 -27.19
C SER A 109 2.12 -6.75 -26.43
N VAL A 110 3.25 -6.86 -27.13
CA VAL A 110 4.59 -6.63 -26.54
C VAL A 110 4.66 -5.26 -25.86
N GLN A 111 4.17 -4.21 -26.52
CA GLN A 111 4.17 -2.85 -25.98
C GLN A 111 3.27 -2.73 -24.75
N GLY A 112 2.09 -3.35 -24.79
CA GLY A 112 1.17 -3.44 -23.66
C GLY A 112 1.78 -4.11 -22.45
N ASN A 113 2.43 -5.25 -22.68
CA ASN A 113 3.08 -6.04 -21.65
C ASN A 113 4.18 -5.23 -20.94
N VAL A 114 5.05 -4.57 -21.70
CA VAL A 114 6.15 -3.76 -21.15
C VAL A 114 5.61 -2.61 -20.33
N LEU A 115 4.63 -1.86 -20.85
CA LEU A 115 4.04 -0.73 -20.14
C LEU A 115 3.28 -1.18 -18.88
N PHE A 116 2.61 -2.33 -18.92
CA PHE A 116 1.95 -2.92 -17.75
C PHE A 116 2.94 -3.27 -16.64
N ARG A 117 4.11 -3.85 -16.98
CA ARG A 117 5.19 -4.12 -16.02
C ARG A 117 5.70 -2.83 -15.37
N ILE A 118 5.94 -1.79 -16.17
CA ILE A 118 6.38 -0.48 -15.65
C ILE A 118 5.32 0.08 -14.68
N ALA A 119 4.04 0.04 -15.07
CA ALA A 119 2.94 0.52 -14.24
C ALA A 119 2.79 -0.27 -12.93
N ALA A 120 3.09 -1.56 -12.92
CA ALA A 120 3.02 -2.41 -11.73
C ALA A 120 4.24 -2.24 -10.81
N ILE A 121 5.46 -2.18 -11.36
CA ILE A 121 6.72 -2.24 -10.59
C ILE A 121 7.11 -0.87 -10.02
N VAL A 122 7.02 0.20 -10.81
CA VAL A 122 7.51 1.53 -10.41
C VAL A 122 6.82 2.05 -9.13
N PRO A 123 5.50 1.89 -8.94
CA PRO A 123 4.83 2.42 -7.74
C PRO A 123 5.09 1.63 -6.46
N ILE A 124 5.73 0.45 -6.51
CA ILE A 124 5.84 -0.46 -5.36
C ILE A 124 6.51 0.21 -4.17
N ALA A 125 7.67 0.83 -4.39
CA ALA A 125 8.46 1.46 -3.33
C ALA A 125 7.65 2.56 -2.61
N ILE A 126 6.96 3.40 -3.38
CA ILE A 126 6.18 4.53 -2.85
C ILE A 126 4.94 4.05 -2.11
N ARG A 127 4.21 3.06 -2.64
CA ARG A 127 3.03 2.49 -1.98
C ARG A 127 3.39 1.82 -0.66
N LEU A 128 4.50 1.07 -0.63
CA LEU A 128 5.01 0.49 0.62
C LEU A 128 5.38 1.57 1.62
N PHE A 129 6.12 2.59 1.18
CA PHE A 129 6.51 3.70 2.02
C PHE A 129 5.30 4.40 2.67
N HIS A 130 4.24 4.68 1.89
CA HIS A 130 2.98 5.22 2.42
C HIS A 130 2.34 4.30 3.46
N SER A 131 2.29 2.99 3.21
CA SER A 131 1.70 2.05 4.15
C SER A 131 2.44 2.02 5.50
N TYR A 132 3.77 2.11 5.47
CA TYR A 132 4.57 2.23 6.69
C TYR A 132 4.33 3.55 7.44
N ILE A 133 4.22 4.66 6.72
CA ILE A 133 3.85 5.96 7.32
C ILE A 133 2.47 5.88 7.97
N THR A 134 1.49 5.32 7.27
CA THR A 134 0.13 5.18 7.77
C THR A 134 0.10 4.31 9.04
N LYS A 135 0.81 3.18 9.03
CA LYS A 135 0.96 2.32 10.22
C LYS A 135 1.51 3.08 11.41
N ALA A 136 2.61 3.81 11.22
CA ALA A 136 3.27 4.50 12.31
C ALA A 136 2.45 5.70 12.82
N THR A 137 1.82 6.46 11.92
CA THR A 137 0.89 7.54 12.27
C THR A 137 -0.28 7.01 13.10
N ASN A 138 -0.90 5.92 12.66
CA ASN A 138 -2.00 5.27 13.38
C ASN A 138 -1.58 4.74 14.76
N THR A 139 -0.31 4.37 14.92
CA THR A 139 0.24 3.90 16.21
C THR A 139 0.48 5.06 17.17
N LEU A 140 0.90 6.22 16.65
CA LEU A 140 1.20 7.42 17.42
C LEU A 140 -0.07 8.18 17.84
N GLU A 141 -0.99 8.41 16.90
CA GLU A 141 -2.19 9.25 17.12
C GLU A 141 -3.31 8.52 17.88
N LYS A 142 -3.39 7.19 17.72
CA LYS A 142 -4.41 6.36 18.34
C LYS A 142 -3.76 5.10 18.92
N ALA A 143 -3.23 5.22 20.14
CA ALA A 143 -2.96 4.07 21.00
C ALA A 143 -4.30 3.39 21.40
N ASN A 144 -5.02 2.84 20.43
CA ASN A 144 -6.25 2.10 20.66
C ASN A 144 -5.87 0.78 21.36
N ASN A 145 -6.58 0.45 22.44
CA ASN A 145 -6.36 -0.77 23.20
C ASN A 145 -6.95 -2.01 22.52
N ASN A 146 -7.74 -1.85 21.45
CA ASN A 146 -8.30 -2.98 20.72
C ASN A 146 -7.19 -3.80 20.03
N PRO A 147 -7.04 -5.10 20.36
CA PRO A 147 -6.01 -5.96 19.77
C PRO A 147 -6.22 -6.17 18.26
N ILE A 148 -7.46 -6.18 17.78
CA ILE A 148 -7.78 -6.37 16.35
C ILE A 148 -7.27 -5.19 15.53
N TYR A 149 -7.49 -3.96 16.02
CA TYR A 149 -6.97 -2.76 15.36
C TYR A 149 -5.44 -2.78 15.27
N ARG A 150 -4.76 -3.16 16.35
CA ARG A 150 -3.28 -3.27 16.37
C ARG A 150 -2.78 -4.33 15.39
N LEU A 151 -3.47 -5.47 15.32
CA LEU A 151 -3.16 -6.54 14.38
C LEU A 151 -3.32 -6.06 12.93
N CYS A 152 -4.48 -5.49 12.58
CA CYS A 152 -4.73 -4.97 11.22
C CYS A 152 -3.72 -3.87 10.83
N ASN A 153 -3.44 -2.93 11.74
CA ASN A 153 -2.48 -1.86 11.47
C ASN A 153 -1.04 -2.36 11.32
N THR A 154 -0.68 -3.41 12.06
CA THR A 154 0.66 -4.03 11.97
C THR A 154 0.81 -4.89 10.73
N ALA A 155 -0.23 -5.63 10.36
CA ALA A 155 -0.27 -6.55 9.23
C ALA A 155 -0.39 -5.84 7.87
N ALA A 156 -1.07 -4.69 7.81
CA ALA A 156 -1.34 -3.96 6.58
C ALA A 156 -0.12 -3.79 5.64
N PRO A 157 1.07 -3.30 6.08
CA PRO A 157 2.21 -3.15 5.17
C PRO A 157 2.78 -4.48 4.67
N TYR A 158 2.70 -5.55 5.46
CA TYR A 158 3.16 -6.88 5.04
C TYR A 158 2.20 -7.51 4.02
N LEU A 159 0.90 -7.33 4.21
CA LEU A 159 -0.12 -7.77 3.26
C LEU A 159 0.00 -6.98 1.94
N LEU A 160 0.24 -5.67 2.02
CA LEU A 160 0.52 -4.84 0.84
C LEU A 160 1.80 -5.29 0.11
N LEU A 161 2.87 -5.64 0.83
CA LEU A 161 4.08 -6.17 0.22
C LEU A 161 3.81 -7.47 -0.54
N ALA A 162 3.04 -8.38 0.04
CA ALA A 162 2.63 -9.61 -0.64
C ALA A 162 1.79 -9.30 -1.89
N GLU A 163 0.83 -8.37 -1.80
CA GLU A 163 -0.02 -7.93 -2.92
C GLU A 163 0.81 -7.34 -4.06
N LEU A 164 1.69 -6.38 -3.77
CA LEU A 164 2.49 -5.71 -4.78
C LEU A 164 3.53 -6.63 -5.40
N SER A 165 4.14 -7.51 -4.60
CA SER A 165 5.15 -8.47 -5.10
C SER A 165 4.51 -9.52 -5.99
N SER A 166 3.36 -10.08 -5.58
CA SER A 166 2.61 -11.03 -6.40
C SER A 166 2.07 -10.37 -7.67
N CYS A 167 1.60 -9.12 -7.59
CA CYS A 167 1.21 -8.33 -8.75
C CYS A 167 2.36 -8.12 -9.75
N ALA A 168 3.55 -7.78 -9.24
CA ALA A 168 4.74 -7.64 -10.07
C ALA A 168 5.10 -8.98 -10.72
N LEU A 169 5.09 -10.07 -9.96
CA LEU A 169 5.44 -11.40 -10.46
C LEU A 169 4.51 -11.85 -11.59
N PHE A 170 3.18 -11.75 -11.44
CA PHE A 170 2.29 -12.14 -12.54
C PHE A 170 2.32 -11.15 -13.72
N SER A 171 2.74 -9.90 -13.53
CA SER A 171 2.96 -8.96 -14.64
C SER A 171 4.21 -9.29 -15.47
N ILE A 172 5.25 -9.83 -14.82
CA ILE A 172 6.52 -10.18 -15.45
C ILE A 172 6.40 -11.54 -16.14
N ILE A 173 5.84 -12.51 -15.43
CA ILE A 173 5.73 -13.90 -15.87
C ILE A 173 4.51 -13.99 -16.77
N THR A 174 4.73 -14.37 -18.02
CA THR A 174 3.66 -14.48 -19.01
C THR A 174 3.15 -15.91 -19.11
N ILE A 175 1.85 -16.08 -19.41
CA ILE A 175 1.21 -17.40 -19.48
C ILE A 175 1.82 -18.26 -20.62
N ARG A 176 2.20 -17.65 -21.75
CA ARG A 176 2.65 -18.35 -22.96
C ARG A 176 4.13 -18.71 -23.04
N PHE A 177 5.01 -17.94 -22.40
CA PHE A 177 6.48 -18.12 -22.58
C PHE A 177 7.20 -18.68 -21.37
N ASP A 178 6.67 -18.44 -20.18
CA ASP A 178 7.38 -18.73 -18.94
C ASP A 178 6.79 -20.00 -18.30
N PHE A 179 6.23 -19.86 -17.09
CA PHE A 179 5.71 -20.96 -16.30
C PHE A 179 4.25 -20.68 -15.94
N PRO A 180 3.26 -21.29 -16.63
CA PRO A 180 1.85 -21.03 -16.38
C PRO A 180 1.44 -21.36 -14.93
N GLU A 181 2.06 -22.37 -14.34
CA GLU A 181 1.88 -22.77 -12.95
C GLU A 181 2.32 -21.70 -11.94
N PHE A 182 3.45 -21.06 -12.21
CA PHE A 182 3.95 -19.99 -11.36
C PHE A 182 3.12 -18.71 -11.53
N HIS A 183 2.72 -18.39 -12.76
CA HIS A 183 1.78 -17.31 -13.04
C HIS A 183 0.47 -17.50 -12.28
N ARG A 184 -0.12 -18.70 -12.34
CA ARG A 184 -1.33 -19.07 -11.60
C ARG A 184 -1.16 -18.85 -10.10
N THR A 185 -0.06 -19.32 -9.52
CA THR A 185 0.25 -19.14 -8.10
C THR A 185 0.39 -17.67 -7.72
N ALA A 186 1.05 -16.86 -8.56
CA ALA A 186 1.18 -15.42 -8.35
C ALA A 186 -0.17 -14.69 -8.41
N MET A 187 -1.08 -15.05 -9.33
CA MET A 187 -2.43 -14.48 -9.36
C MET A 187 -3.25 -14.81 -8.12
N PHE A 188 -3.19 -16.06 -7.64
CA PHE A 188 -3.84 -16.45 -6.39
C PHE A 188 -3.29 -15.66 -5.19
N ALA A 189 -1.97 -15.57 -5.09
CA ALA A 189 -1.31 -14.79 -4.05
C ALA A 189 -1.75 -13.32 -4.09
N PHE A 190 -1.84 -12.72 -5.29
CA PHE A 190 -2.31 -11.35 -5.49
C PHE A 190 -3.74 -11.15 -4.99
N VAL A 191 -4.67 -12.00 -5.39
CA VAL A 191 -6.08 -11.85 -5.01
C VAL A 191 -6.27 -12.06 -3.50
N ILE A 192 -5.62 -13.07 -2.91
CA ILE A 192 -5.74 -13.35 -1.47
C ILE A 192 -5.11 -12.20 -0.66
N SER A 193 -3.86 -11.84 -0.98
CA SER A 193 -3.16 -10.78 -0.25
C SER A 193 -3.80 -9.41 -0.44
N GLY A 194 -4.26 -9.08 -1.64
CA GLY A 194 -5.00 -7.84 -1.93
C GLY A 194 -6.32 -7.76 -1.17
N THR A 195 -7.09 -8.86 -1.13
CA THR A 195 -8.34 -8.90 -0.33
C THR A 195 -8.06 -8.69 1.16
N LEU A 196 -7.05 -9.38 1.71
CA LEU A 196 -6.67 -9.23 3.12
C LEU A 196 -6.13 -7.85 3.44
N HIS A 197 -5.31 -7.27 2.55
CA HIS A 197 -4.80 -5.91 2.68
C HIS A 197 -5.94 -4.88 2.68
N MET A 198 -6.84 -4.95 1.68
CA MET A 198 -8.00 -4.07 1.59
C MET A 198 -8.90 -4.19 2.82
N LEU A 199 -9.13 -5.40 3.31
CA LEU A 199 -9.89 -5.64 4.54
C LEU A 199 -9.22 -4.98 5.75
N ALA A 200 -7.94 -5.28 5.99
CA ALA A 200 -7.20 -4.76 7.13
C ALA A 200 -7.15 -3.22 7.13
N HIS A 201 -6.90 -2.63 5.97
CA HIS A 201 -6.77 -1.17 5.84
C HIS A 201 -8.13 -0.45 5.84
N THR A 202 -9.20 -1.07 5.31
CA THR A 202 -10.56 -0.52 5.46
C THR A 202 -11.00 -0.55 6.92
N ALA A 203 -10.70 -1.63 7.62
CA ALA A 203 -11.06 -1.77 9.03
C ALA A 203 -10.34 -0.72 9.89
N THR A 204 -9.02 -0.52 9.72
CA THR A 204 -8.30 0.55 10.42
C THR A 204 -8.82 1.94 10.07
N SER A 205 -9.20 2.19 8.81
CA SER A 205 -9.81 3.46 8.37
C SER A 205 -11.16 3.72 9.06
N LEU A 206 -12.01 2.70 9.21
CA LEU A 206 -13.31 2.83 9.87
C LEU A 206 -13.17 3.05 11.38
N TRP A 207 -12.24 2.37 12.05
CA TRP A 207 -11.96 2.63 13.48
C TRP A 207 -11.29 3.99 13.73
N LYS A 208 -10.77 4.64 12.69
CA LYS A 208 -10.09 5.93 12.80
C LYS A 208 -11.01 7.10 13.17
N VAL A 209 -12.34 6.95 13.28
CA VAL A 209 -13.30 8.03 13.64
C VAL A 209 -12.70 9.06 14.61
N THR A 210 -12.29 10.20 14.06
CA THR A 210 -11.78 11.37 14.76
C THR A 210 -12.92 12.38 14.86
N ASN A 211 -12.94 13.16 15.94
CA ASN A 211 -13.98 14.17 16.16
C ASN A 211 -13.97 15.29 15.09
N ASP A 212 -12.86 15.44 14.35
CA ASP A 212 -12.70 16.43 13.26
C ASP A 212 -12.62 15.77 11.86
N GLN A 213 -13.51 14.83 11.54
CA GLN A 213 -13.56 14.25 10.19
C GLN A 213 -14.02 15.30 9.18
N LYS A 214 -13.11 15.70 8.28
CA LYS A 214 -13.44 16.54 7.13
C LYS A 214 -14.19 15.69 6.09
N ALA A 215 -15.04 16.31 5.26
CA ALA A 215 -15.78 15.61 4.20
C ALA A 215 -14.89 14.76 3.27
N ILE A 216 -13.64 15.18 3.06
CA ILE A 216 -12.63 14.48 2.26
C ILE A 216 -12.26 13.11 2.89
N ASP A 217 -12.22 13.00 4.22
CA ASP A 217 -11.91 11.75 4.93
C ASP A 217 -13.07 10.74 4.85
N GLN A 218 -14.30 11.26 4.85
CA GLN A 218 -15.51 10.47 4.65
C GLN A 218 -15.57 9.93 3.21
N LEU A 219 -15.26 10.76 2.22
CA LEU A 219 -15.16 10.34 0.82
C LEU A 219 -14.09 9.26 0.64
N SER A 220 -12.89 9.44 1.19
CA SER A 220 -11.82 8.43 1.16
C SER A 220 -12.29 7.10 1.75
N SER A 221 -12.93 7.14 2.92
CA SER A 221 -13.43 5.93 3.59
C SER A 221 -14.56 5.25 2.81
N ALA A 222 -15.48 6.02 2.22
CA ALA A 222 -16.55 5.49 1.38
C ALA A 222 -16.00 4.78 0.13
N VAL A 223 -15.04 5.41 -0.57
CA VAL A 223 -14.39 4.81 -1.75
C VAL A 223 -13.69 3.50 -1.38
N LYS A 224 -12.99 3.44 -0.22
CA LYS A 224 -12.37 2.18 0.25
C LYS A 224 -13.37 1.07 0.46
N VAL A 225 -14.50 1.36 1.11
CA VAL A 225 -15.56 0.35 1.36
C VAL A 225 -16.14 -0.15 0.04
N VAL A 226 -16.48 0.76 -0.88
CA VAL A 226 -17.01 0.39 -2.21
C VAL A 226 -15.98 -0.41 -3.00
N SER A 227 -14.71 0.01 -3.00
CA SER A 227 -13.62 -0.73 -3.65
C SER A 227 -13.41 -2.11 -3.04
N PHE A 228 -13.48 -2.25 -1.71
CA PHE A 228 -13.34 -3.55 -1.04
C PHE A 228 -14.47 -4.51 -1.43
N ILE A 229 -15.73 -4.04 -1.41
CA ILE A 229 -16.89 -4.86 -1.80
C ILE A 229 -16.79 -5.25 -3.29
N GLY A 230 -16.49 -4.28 -4.16
CA GLY A 230 -16.36 -4.52 -5.60
C GLY A 230 -15.23 -5.48 -5.94
N PHE A 231 -14.06 -5.32 -5.29
CA PHE A 231 -12.93 -6.25 -5.45
C PHE A 231 -13.27 -7.65 -4.92
N GLY A 232 -13.88 -7.75 -3.74
CA GLY A 232 -14.28 -9.02 -3.14
C GLY A 232 -15.31 -9.80 -3.98
N PHE A 233 -16.18 -9.11 -4.71
CA PHE A 233 -17.10 -9.72 -5.67
C PHE A 233 -16.39 -10.14 -6.98
N ALA A 234 -15.58 -9.24 -7.54
CA ALA A 234 -14.98 -9.43 -8.86
C ALA A 234 -13.81 -10.42 -8.87
N ALA A 235 -12.98 -10.44 -7.82
CA ALA A 235 -11.73 -11.18 -7.81
C ALA A 235 -11.91 -12.72 -7.87
N PRO A 236 -12.88 -13.35 -7.20
CA PRO A 236 -13.13 -14.80 -7.35
C PRO A 236 -13.57 -15.17 -8.77
N GLN A 237 -14.44 -14.35 -9.39
CA GLN A 237 -14.89 -14.56 -10.76
C GLN A 237 -13.72 -14.43 -11.75
N PHE A 238 -12.93 -13.36 -11.57
CA PHE A 238 -11.71 -13.13 -12.32
C PHE A 238 -10.74 -14.32 -12.25
N LEU A 239 -10.45 -14.86 -11.07
CA LEU A 239 -9.57 -16.03 -10.93
C LEU A 239 -10.09 -17.25 -11.70
N ASN A 240 -11.38 -17.54 -11.58
CA ASN A 240 -11.98 -18.69 -12.27
C ASN A 240 -11.87 -18.54 -13.80
N PHE A 241 -12.10 -17.33 -14.33
CA PHE A 241 -12.00 -17.08 -15.77
C PHE A 241 -10.55 -17.10 -16.28
N GLN A 242 -9.60 -16.66 -15.48
CA GLN A 242 -8.18 -16.68 -15.84
C GLN A 242 -7.58 -18.08 -15.75
N GLN A 243 -7.99 -18.90 -14.79
CA GLN A 243 -7.60 -20.32 -14.73
C GLN A 243 -7.99 -21.07 -16.00
N LYS A 244 -9.26 -20.92 -16.43
CA LYS A 244 -9.73 -21.52 -17.68
C LYS A 244 -8.91 -21.09 -18.89
N PHE A 245 -8.42 -19.85 -18.89
CA PHE A 245 -7.57 -19.35 -19.97
C PHE A 245 -6.14 -19.86 -19.91
N ILE A 246 -5.58 -20.05 -18.72
CA ILE A 246 -4.26 -20.67 -18.54
C ILE A 246 -4.29 -22.12 -19.04
N ASP A 247 -5.36 -22.86 -18.72
CA ASP A 247 -5.52 -24.25 -19.14
C ASP A 247 -5.87 -24.37 -20.65
N PHE A 248 -6.67 -23.45 -21.17
CA PHE A 248 -7.11 -23.41 -22.57
C PHE A 248 -6.89 -22.00 -23.17
N PRO A 249 -5.66 -21.71 -23.62
CA PRO A 249 -5.34 -20.36 -24.06
C PRO A 249 -5.87 -20.09 -25.47
N ASN A 250 -6.68 -19.04 -25.59
CA ASN A 250 -7.24 -18.59 -26.87
C ASN A 250 -6.29 -17.61 -27.59
N CYS A 251 -6.48 -17.45 -28.90
CA CYS A 251 -5.63 -16.56 -29.71
C CYS A 251 -6.17 -15.16 -29.92
N HIS A 252 -7.29 -14.84 -29.28
CA HIS A 252 -7.86 -13.50 -29.26
C HIS A 252 -8.05 -13.01 -27.81
N SER A 253 -8.16 -11.70 -27.68
CA SER A 253 -8.34 -11.00 -26.41
C SER A 253 -9.79 -10.97 -25.91
N TYR A 254 -10.76 -11.19 -26.80
CA TYR A 254 -12.18 -11.02 -26.54
C TYR A 254 -12.75 -12.11 -25.62
N VAL A 255 -13.65 -11.73 -24.72
CA VAL A 255 -14.30 -12.62 -23.76
C VAL A 255 -15.78 -12.25 -23.60
N PRO A 256 -16.62 -13.16 -23.07
CA PRO A 256 -17.98 -12.83 -22.70
C PRO A 256 -18.05 -11.56 -21.83
N PRO A 257 -19.05 -10.68 -22.01
CA PRO A 257 -19.12 -9.38 -21.33
C PRO A 257 -18.96 -9.45 -19.81
N PHE A 258 -19.59 -10.44 -19.18
CA PHE A 258 -19.49 -10.62 -17.73
C PHE A 258 -18.04 -10.83 -17.27
N HIS A 259 -17.24 -11.57 -18.03
CA HIS A 259 -15.84 -11.84 -17.68
C HIS A 259 -15.01 -10.55 -17.77
N ALA A 260 -15.17 -9.78 -18.85
CA ALA A 260 -14.50 -8.50 -19.04
C ALA A 260 -14.89 -7.49 -17.96
N ILE A 261 -16.19 -7.37 -17.65
CA ILE A 261 -16.70 -6.45 -16.63
C ILE A 261 -16.12 -6.78 -15.25
N CYS A 262 -16.05 -8.06 -14.87
CA CYS A 262 -15.42 -8.47 -13.62
C CYS A 262 -13.93 -8.07 -13.58
N GLU A 263 -13.20 -8.29 -14.67
CA GLU A 263 -11.80 -7.88 -14.76
C GLU A 263 -11.63 -6.36 -14.62
N TYR A 264 -12.43 -5.57 -15.35
CA TYR A 264 -12.37 -4.11 -15.29
C TYR A 264 -12.72 -3.61 -13.90
N LEU A 265 -13.76 -4.17 -13.28
CA LEU A 265 -14.18 -3.82 -11.92
C LEU A 265 -13.05 -4.11 -10.93
N MET A 266 -12.36 -5.25 -11.05
CA MET A 266 -11.21 -5.57 -10.20
C MET A 266 -10.09 -4.53 -10.32
N PHE A 267 -9.71 -4.13 -11.55
CA PHE A 267 -8.69 -3.10 -11.76
C PHE A 267 -9.10 -1.72 -11.23
N ILE A 268 -10.34 -1.30 -11.49
CA ILE A 268 -10.87 -0.01 -11.02
C ILE A 268 -10.94 0.02 -9.50
N CYS A 269 -11.46 -1.03 -8.86
CA CYS A 269 -11.55 -1.13 -7.41
C CYS A 269 -10.16 -1.12 -6.76
N ASN A 270 -9.22 -1.90 -7.30
CA ASN A 270 -7.85 -1.93 -6.78
C ASN A 270 -7.13 -0.58 -6.95
N GLY A 271 -7.18 -0.02 -8.17
CA GLY A 271 -6.57 1.28 -8.46
C GLY A 271 -7.18 2.41 -7.62
N GLY A 272 -8.51 2.47 -7.55
CA GLY A 272 -9.24 3.44 -6.73
C GLY A 272 -8.89 3.33 -5.24
N PHE A 273 -8.78 2.11 -4.72
CA PHE A 273 -8.35 1.88 -3.34
C PHE A 273 -6.95 2.45 -3.06
N HIS A 274 -5.97 2.10 -3.89
CA HIS A 274 -4.61 2.62 -3.73
C HIS A 274 -4.54 4.14 -3.88
N LEU A 275 -5.35 4.76 -4.75
CA LEU A 275 -5.42 6.22 -4.87
C LEU A 275 -5.94 6.90 -3.60
N THR A 276 -6.87 6.28 -2.87
CA THR A 276 -7.36 6.86 -1.60
C THR A 276 -6.27 6.96 -0.52
N THR A 277 -5.21 6.16 -0.60
CA THR A 277 -4.09 6.25 0.36
C THR A 277 -3.33 7.59 0.27
N LEU A 278 -3.39 8.28 -0.87
CA LEU A 278 -2.82 9.63 -1.01
C LEU A 278 -3.61 10.65 -0.17
N ILE A 279 -4.92 10.48 -0.09
CA ILE A 279 -5.80 11.34 0.72
C ILE A 279 -5.49 11.15 2.21
N ASP A 280 -5.28 9.90 2.63
CA ASP A 280 -4.99 9.57 4.02
C ASP A 280 -3.63 10.13 4.49
N ASN A 281 -2.65 10.15 3.59
CA ASN A 281 -1.28 10.62 3.89
C ASN A 281 -1.06 12.11 3.57
N ARG A 282 -2.13 12.88 3.29
CA ARG A 282 -2.02 14.30 2.89
C ARG A 282 -1.34 15.20 3.92
N HIS A 283 -1.39 14.83 5.20
CA HIS A 283 -0.80 15.57 6.32
C HIS A 283 0.50 14.97 6.83
N ALA A 284 1.03 13.92 6.18
CA ALA A 284 2.20 13.18 6.67
C ALA A 284 3.54 13.92 6.50
N SER A 285 3.53 15.23 6.25
CA SER A 285 4.72 16.03 5.95
C SER A 285 5.70 16.20 7.14
N GLY A 286 5.27 15.87 8.37
CA GLY A 286 6.10 15.96 9.59
C GLY A 286 6.58 14.63 10.20
N PHE A 287 6.51 13.50 9.48
CA PHE A 287 6.69 12.16 10.06
C PHE A 287 8.06 11.93 10.74
N ILE A 288 9.15 12.46 10.18
CA ILE A 288 10.50 12.24 10.71
C ILE A 288 10.70 12.94 12.08
N LEU A 289 10.07 14.10 12.31
CA LEU A 289 10.18 14.81 13.60
C LEU A 289 9.29 14.22 14.68
N ARG A 290 8.05 13.79 14.35
CA ARG A 290 7.16 13.16 15.35
C ARG A 290 7.77 11.89 15.95
N VAL A 291 8.47 11.09 15.13
CA VAL A 291 9.20 9.91 15.62
C VAL A 291 10.41 10.32 16.48
N LYS A 292 11.16 11.35 16.08
CA LYS A 292 12.30 11.87 16.88
C LYS A 292 11.87 12.40 18.25
N ASN A 293 10.84 13.26 18.31
CA ASN A 293 10.36 13.82 19.58
C ASN A 293 9.76 12.72 20.48
N CYS A 294 9.10 11.72 19.91
CA CYS A 294 8.56 10.62 20.70
C CYS A 294 9.66 9.66 21.20
N ILE A 295 10.72 9.44 20.41
CA ILE A 295 11.90 8.66 20.83
C ILE A 295 12.72 9.41 21.88
N LEU A 296 12.92 10.73 21.73
CA LEU A 296 13.56 11.57 22.76
C LEU A 296 12.74 11.57 24.05
N ASN A 297 11.42 11.74 23.99
CA ASN A 297 10.56 11.67 25.18
C ASN A 297 10.53 10.25 25.81
N ALA A 298 10.64 9.20 25.00
CA ALA A 298 10.73 7.82 25.48
C ALA A 298 12.11 7.48 26.06
N LEU A 299 13.19 8.02 25.49
CA LEU A 299 14.57 7.89 25.97
C LEU A 299 14.77 8.70 27.26
N ASP A 300 14.26 9.91 27.36
CA ASP A 300 14.24 10.69 28.61
C ASP A 300 13.44 9.95 29.70
N GLY A 301 12.32 9.33 29.33
CA GLY A 301 11.54 8.47 30.23
C GLY A 301 12.30 7.21 30.69
N LEU A 302 13.18 6.66 29.86
CA LEU A 302 14.03 5.50 30.16
C LEU A 302 15.29 5.89 30.95
N GLU A 303 15.88 7.05 30.69
CA GLU A 303 17.04 7.58 31.41
C GLU A 303 16.66 7.94 32.85
N ILE A 304 15.43 8.45 33.06
CA ILE A 304 14.85 8.65 34.40
C ILE A 304 14.60 7.31 35.11
N LYS A 305 14.17 6.27 34.38
CA LYS A 305 13.97 4.94 34.98
C LYS A 305 15.32 4.31 35.37
N SER A 306 16.34 4.49 34.55
CA SER A 306 17.73 4.09 34.81
C SER A 306 18.31 4.82 36.03
N GLN A 307 18.17 6.15 36.11
CA GLN A 307 18.62 6.94 37.27
C GLN A 307 17.83 6.65 38.55
N SER A 308 16.53 6.35 38.47
CA SER A 308 15.74 5.95 39.65
C SER A 308 16.15 4.58 40.20
N ILE A 309 16.55 3.65 39.32
CA ILE A 309 17.03 2.31 39.69
C ILE A 309 18.49 2.38 40.19
N LEU A 310 19.31 3.30 39.66
CA LEU A 310 20.68 3.54 40.13
C LEU A 310 20.67 4.26 41.49
N SER A 311 19.78 5.24 41.69
CA SER A 311 19.61 5.95 42.97
C SER A 311 19.09 5.04 44.07
N SER A 312 18.14 4.13 43.77
CA SER A 312 17.62 3.20 44.78
C SER A 312 18.62 2.10 45.15
N LYS A 313 19.58 1.75 44.27
CA LYS A 313 20.65 0.79 44.59
C LYS A 313 21.84 1.44 45.32
N ILE A 314 22.11 2.73 45.09
CA ILE A 314 23.17 3.46 45.78
C ILE A 314 22.77 3.80 47.23
N GLU A 315 21.49 4.12 47.50
CA GLU A 315 21.02 4.35 48.88
C GLU A 315 21.01 3.08 49.73
N VAL A 316 20.64 1.91 49.17
CA VAL A 316 20.67 0.64 49.91
C VAL A 316 22.12 0.13 50.11
N GLY A 317 23.02 0.42 49.17
CA GLY A 317 24.45 0.09 49.28
C GLY A 317 25.22 0.95 50.29
N MET A 318 24.95 2.26 50.36
CA MET A 318 25.64 3.17 51.29
C MET A 318 25.15 3.07 52.74
N LEU A 319 23.88 2.74 52.98
CA LEU A 319 23.35 2.54 54.33
C LEU A 319 23.83 1.23 54.98
N SER A 320 24.22 0.21 54.18
CA SER A 320 24.81 -1.02 54.72
C SER A 320 26.30 -0.88 55.06
N ALA A 321 27.04 0.02 54.40
CA ALA A 321 28.47 0.23 54.64
C ALA A 321 28.76 1.11 55.88
N TYR A 322 27.87 2.07 56.19
CA TYR A 322 28.04 2.95 57.36
C TYR A 322 27.67 2.31 58.70
N ARG A 323 26.97 1.16 58.70
CA ARG A 323 26.59 0.43 59.92
C ARG A 323 27.62 -0.60 60.38
N ILE A 324 28.58 -0.95 59.52
CA ILE A 324 29.66 -1.92 59.82
C ILE A 324 30.91 -1.21 60.36
N TRP A 325 31.04 0.11 60.17
CA TRP A 325 32.20 0.89 60.63
C TRP A 325 32.00 1.58 62.00
N ARG A 326 30.94 1.23 62.72
CA ARG A 326 30.62 1.72 64.07
C ARG A 326 30.23 0.61 65.05
N MET A 327 30.83 -0.57 64.89
CA MET A 327 30.96 -1.61 65.91
C MET A 327 32.42 -1.98 66.07
#